data_AF-A0A7L4QEA8-F1
#
_entry.id   AF-A0A7L4QEA8-F1
#
_cell.length_a   1.000
_cell.length_b   1.000
_cell.length_c   1.000
_cell.angle_alpha   90.00
_cell.angle_beta   90.00
_cell.angle_gamma   90.00
#
_symmetry.space_group_name_H-M   'P 1'
#
loop_
_entity.id
_entity.type
_entity.pdbx_description
1 polymer ?
#
loop_
_entity_poly.entity_id
_entity_poly.type
_entity_poly.pdbx_seq_one_letter_code
_entity_poly.pdbx_strand_id
1 'polypeptide(L)'
;MRIAFKPKGNEPRCRITTPNPLAQDKKGIGGFIESILAIMIVTSGLLILTLSFYIIAIDDVADSELDSRCQELMNLVLDDSSLLIDEGVIEHSALAHINLSKIDIENEFKLVINELSPESTIVLGENGSYIEGERCCLSMPINVYHSPKDVRPALLRVWTW
;
A
#
# COMPACT_ATOMS: atom_id res chain seq x y z
N MET A 1 -22.31 103.48 -48.73
CA MET A 1 -22.94 103.50 -47.38
C MET A 1 -23.26 102.07 -46.99
N ARG A 2 -22.65 101.60 -45.88
CA ARG A 2 -22.80 100.37 -45.06
C ARG A 2 -23.61 99.18 -45.63
N ILE A 3 -22.97 98.08 -46.02
CA ILE A 3 -22.61 96.84 -45.25
C ILE A 3 -23.82 95.99 -44.85
N ALA A 4 -23.89 94.75 -45.40
CA ALA A 4 -23.88 93.51 -44.62
C ALA A 4 -23.71 92.28 -45.55
N PHE A 5 -22.55 91.64 -45.42
CA PHE A 5 -22.19 90.34 -45.99
C PHE A 5 -22.71 89.21 -45.08
N LYS A 6 -23.14 88.09 -45.67
CA LYS A 6 -23.04 86.78 -44.99
C LYS A 6 -23.03 85.63 -46.02
N PRO A 7 -21.89 84.95 -46.23
CA PRO A 7 -21.83 83.70 -46.98
C PRO A 7 -21.79 82.49 -46.03
N LYS A 8 -22.41 81.38 -46.43
CA LYS A 8 -22.13 80.01 -45.97
C LYS A 8 -22.37 79.13 -47.20
N GLY A 9 -21.36 78.62 -47.90
CA GLY A 9 -20.21 77.88 -47.39
C GLY A 9 -20.60 76.40 -47.28
N ASN A 10 -20.87 75.75 -48.41
CA ASN A 10 -21.03 74.30 -48.51
C ASN A 10 -19.66 73.71 -48.82
N GLU A 11 -18.87 73.47 -47.77
CA GLU A 11 -17.64 72.68 -47.87
C GLU A 11 -17.96 71.18 -47.74
N PRO A 12 -17.27 70.32 -48.52
CA PRO A 12 -17.40 68.88 -48.38
C PRO A 12 -16.86 68.45 -47.01
N ARG A 13 -17.71 67.80 -46.20
CA ARG A 13 -17.28 67.22 -44.92
C ARG A 13 -16.19 66.18 -45.19
N CYS A 14 -14.97 66.53 -44.75
CA CYS A 14 -13.86 65.61 -44.56
C CYS A 14 -14.35 64.42 -43.72
N ARG A 15 -14.47 63.23 -44.34
CA ARG A 15 -14.76 61.99 -43.63
C ARG A 15 -13.45 61.57 -42.98
N ILE A 16 -13.25 62.00 -41.74
CA ILE A 16 -12.15 61.53 -40.90
C ILE A 16 -12.29 60.01 -40.79
N THR A 17 -11.36 59.29 -41.41
CA THR A 17 -11.03 57.90 -41.09
C THR A 17 -10.63 57.89 -39.63
N THR A 18 -11.56 57.54 -38.74
CA THR A 18 -11.19 57.17 -37.39
C THR A 18 -10.43 55.84 -37.44
N PRO A 19 -9.23 55.75 -36.85
CA PRO A 19 -8.50 54.50 -36.77
C PRO A 19 -9.31 53.47 -35.97
N ASN A 20 -9.15 52.20 -36.33
CA ASN A 20 -9.69 51.04 -35.61
C ASN A 20 -9.63 51.23 -34.08
N PRO A 21 -10.73 51.00 -33.34
CA PRO A 21 -10.61 50.75 -31.92
C PRO A 21 -10.12 49.30 -31.72
N LEU A 22 -8.82 49.07 -31.89
CA LEU A 22 -8.11 48.05 -31.12
C LEU A 22 -7.94 48.59 -29.70
N ALA A 23 -9.03 48.69 -28.94
CA ALA A 23 -8.95 49.14 -27.56
C ALA A 23 -10.22 48.78 -26.80
N GLN A 24 -10.30 47.52 -26.36
CA GLN A 24 -10.42 47.16 -24.95
C GLN A 24 -10.83 45.69 -24.86
N ASP A 25 -9.84 44.81 -24.86
CA ASP A 25 -10.02 43.47 -24.33
C ASP A 25 -10.12 43.57 -22.81
N LYS A 26 -11.33 43.88 -22.32
CA LYS A 26 -11.68 43.95 -20.89
C LYS A 26 -11.88 42.55 -20.27
N LYS A 27 -11.23 41.53 -20.81
CA LYS A 27 -11.23 40.15 -20.28
C LYS A 27 -9.83 39.59 -20.00
N GLY A 28 -8.83 40.46 -19.78
CA GLY A 28 -7.46 40.03 -19.46
C GLY A 28 -7.21 39.58 -18.01
N ILE A 29 -8.21 39.63 -17.12
CA ILE A 29 -8.02 39.34 -15.67
C ILE A 29 -8.24 37.86 -15.33
N GLY A 30 -8.88 37.08 -16.21
CA GLY A 30 -9.12 35.65 -15.98
C GLY A 30 -7.81 34.84 -15.99
N GLY A 31 -6.97 34.98 -17.03
CA GLY A 31 -5.79 34.12 -17.21
C GLY A 31 -4.88 33.97 -15.97
N PHE A 32 -4.70 35.02 -15.18
CA PHE A 32 -3.89 34.97 -13.95
C PHE A 32 -4.59 34.24 -12.79
N ILE A 33 -5.88 34.49 -12.55
CA ILE A 33 -6.63 33.81 -11.48
C ILE A 33 -6.82 32.34 -11.82
N GLU A 34 -7.17 32.04 -13.07
CA GLU A 34 -7.23 30.68 -13.60
C GLU A 34 -5.89 29.94 -13.44
N SER A 35 -4.76 30.63 -13.65
CA SER A 35 -3.42 30.05 -13.44
C SER A 35 -3.12 29.77 -11.97
N ILE A 36 -3.49 30.67 -11.06
CA ILE A 36 -3.33 30.45 -9.61
C ILE A 36 -4.19 29.25 -9.16
N LEU A 37 -5.43 29.17 -9.62
CA LEU A 37 -6.32 28.03 -9.30
C LEU A 37 -5.77 26.72 -9.86
N ALA A 38 -5.25 26.73 -11.09
CA ALA A 38 -4.62 25.55 -11.67
C ALA A 38 -3.40 25.10 -10.86
N ILE A 39 -2.53 26.01 -10.44
CA ILE A 39 -1.38 25.70 -9.59
C ILE A 39 -1.84 25.13 -8.24
N MET A 40 -2.85 25.74 -7.60
CA MET A 40 -3.38 25.25 -6.32
C MET A 40 -3.95 23.82 -6.44
N ILE A 41 -4.66 23.52 -7.52
CA ILE A 41 -5.18 22.17 -7.77
C ILE A 41 -4.02 21.19 -7.96
N VAL A 42 -3.01 21.56 -8.76
CA VAL A 42 -1.85 20.71 -9.02
C VAL A 42 -1.04 20.46 -7.75
N THR A 43 -0.76 21.50 -6.95
CA THR A 43 -0.02 21.35 -5.70
C THR A 43 -0.79 20.53 -4.68
N SER A 44 -2.11 20.68 -4.61
CA SER A 44 -2.95 19.88 -3.71
C SER A 44 -3.00 18.42 -4.15
N GLY A 45 -3.13 18.16 -5.46
CA GLY A 45 -3.05 16.81 -6.00
C GLY A 45 -1.68 16.15 -5.75
N LEU A 46 -0.60 16.91 -5.92
CA LEU A 46 0.76 16.42 -5.65
C LEU A 46 0.95 16.12 -4.15
N LEU A 47 0.43 16.97 -3.25
CA LEU A 47 0.45 16.73 -1.81
C LEU A 47 -0.29 15.44 -1.44
N ILE A 48 -1.51 15.25 -1.95
CA ILE A 48 -2.29 14.04 -1.71
C ILE A 48 -1.52 12.82 -2.22
N LEU A 49 -0.97 12.89 -3.43
CA LEU A 49 -0.17 11.81 -4.01
C LEU A 49 1.05 11.47 -3.15
N THR A 50 1.81 12.47 -2.71
CA THR A 50 2.97 12.26 -1.83
C THR A 50 2.57 11.68 -0.49
N LEU A 51 1.43 12.09 0.07
CA LEU A 51 0.93 11.54 1.32
C LEU A 51 0.50 10.08 1.15
N SER A 52 -0.13 9.73 0.04
CA SER A 52 -0.46 8.34 -0.29
C SER A 52 0.78 7.46 -0.39
N PHE A 53 1.83 7.91 -1.10
CA PHE A 53 3.09 7.17 -1.17
C PHE A 53 3.76 7.05 0.18
N TYR A 54 3.70 8.08 1.02
CA TYR A 54 4.27 8.05 2.36
C TYR A 54 3.54 7.03 3.27
N ILE A 55 2.21 6.97 3.20
CA ILE A 55 1.42 5.97 3.95
C ILE A 55 1.79 4.55 3.50
N ILE A 56 1.86 4.31 2.19
CA ILE A 56 2.24 3.00 1.64
C ILE A 56 3.67 2.60 2.06
N ALA A 57 4.61 3.56 2.05
CA ALA A 57 5.99 3.29 2.42
C ALA A 57 6.18 2.99 3.91
N ILE A 58 5.32 3.52 4.80
CA ILE A 58 5.36 3.17 6.22
C ILE A 58 4.87 1.73 6.44
N ASP A 59 3.81 1.34 5.72
CA ASP A 59 3.24 -0.01 5.79
C ASP A 59 4.27 -1.06 5.36
N ASP A 60 4.96 -0.83 4.24
CA ASP A 60 5.97 -1.73 3.67
C ASP A 60 7.16 -1.98 4.62
N VAL A 61 7.54 -0.99 5.44
CA VAL A 61 8.61 -1.16 6.45
C VAL A 61 8.14 -2.04 7.61
N ALA A 62 6.91 -1.88 8.08
CA ALA A 62 6.36 -2.70 9.15
C ALA A 62 6.16 -4.17 8.68
N ASP A 63 5.67 -4.34 7.45
CA ASP A 63 5.48 -5.67 6.83
C ASP A 63 6.81 -6.40 6.65
N SER A 64 7.88 -5.70 6.27
CA SER A 64 9.20 -6.32 6.09
C SER A 64 9.78 -6.92 7.38
N GLU A 65 9.49 -6.31 8.54
CA GLU A 65 9.92 -6.84 9.84
C GLU A 65 9.10 -8.08 10.20
N LEU A 66 7.78 -8.05 9.99
CA LEU A 66 6.88 -9.18 10.22
C LEU A 66 7.20 -10.38 9.34
N ASP A 67 7.52 -10.16 8.06
CA ASP A 67 7.95 -11.20 7.12
C ASP A 67 9.22 -11.89 7.60
N SER A 68 10.20 -11.12 8.06
CA SER A 68 11.45 -11.66 8.59
C SER A 68 11.20 -12.53 9.83
N ARG A 69 10.30 -12.11 10.72
CA ARG A 69 9.91 -12.86 11.92
C ARG A 69 9.16 -14.14 11.59
N CYS A 70 8.21 -14.08 10.65
CA CYS A 70 7.51 -15.25 10.13
C CYS A 70 8.52 -16.29 9.58
N GLN A 71 9.55 -15.82 8.87
CA GLN A 71 10.58 -16.67 8.31
C GLN A 71 11.52 -17.24 9.39
N GLU A 72 11.90 -16.46 10.39
CA GLU A 72 12.68 -16.94 11.54
C GLU A 72 11.94 -18.02 12.33
N LEU A 73 10.65 -17.83 12.60
CA LEU A 73 9.81 -18.84 13.27
C LEU A 73 9.68 -20.12 12.44
N MET A 74 9.48 -19.99 11.12
CA MET A 74 9.42 -21.13 10.21
C MET A 74 10.74 -21.91 10.22
N ASN A 75 11.87 -21.20 10.11
CA ASN A 75 13.20 -21.82 10.12
C ASN A 75 13.49 -22.47 11.48
N LEU A 76 13.09 -21.86 12.59
CA LEU A 76 13.29 -22.44 13.92
C LEU A 76 12.61 -23.81 14.07
N VAL A 77 11.44 -24.00 13.46
CA VAL A 77 10.73 -25.29 13.45
C VAL A 77 11.38 -26.27 12.47
N LEU A 78 11.80 -25.78 11.30
CA LEU A 78 12.43 -26.60 10.24
C LEU A 78 13.91 -26.93 10.48
N ASP A 79 14.56 -26.26 11.44
CA ASP A 79 15.93 -26.54 11.87
C ASP A 79 15.96 -27.33 13.19
N ASP A 80 14.80 -27.55 13.83
CA ASP A 80 14.74 -28.31 15.08
C ASP A 80 14.92 -29.81 14.80
N SER A 81 16.17 -30.24 14.91
CA SER A 81 16.58 -31.65 14.82
C SER A 81 15.85 -32.62 15.77
N SER A 82 15.18 -32.12 16.82
CA SER A 82 14.36 -32.97 17.69
C SER A 82 13.00 -33.34 17.09
N LEU A 83 12.57 -32.61 16.07
CA LEU A 83 11.28 -32.80 15.38
C LEU A 83 11.46 -33.54 14.05
N LEU A 84 12.63 -33.43 13.45
CA LEU A 84 12.89 -33.86 12.08
C LEU A 84 13.54 -35.24 12.04
N ILE A 85 12.96 -36.12 11.26
CA ILE A 85 13.56 -37.41 10.89
C ILE A 85 14.54 -37.22 9.73
N ASP A 86 14.15 -36.37 8.78
CA ASP A 86 14.89 -36.02 7.57
C ASP A 86 14.46 -34.61 7.11
N GLU A 87 15.13 -34.05 6.10
CA GLU A 87 14.83 -32.72 5.57
C GLU A 87 13.36 -32.63 5.10
N GLY A 88 12.57 -31.77 5.75
CA GLY A 88 11.15 -31.60 5.45
C GLY A 88 10.25 -32.75 5.92
N VAL A 89 10.74 -33.67 6.75
CA VAL A 89 9.97 -34.80 7.31
C VAL A 89 9.93 -34.70 8.84
N ILE A 90 8.76 -34.40 9.39
CA ILE A 90 8.53 -34.25 10.83
C ILE A 90 7.91 -35.52 11.41
N GLU A 91 8.42 -35.97 12.56
CA GLU A 91 7.85 -37.10 13.28
C GLU A 91 6.56 -36.69 14.01
N HIS A 92 5.46 -37.42 13.79
CA HIS A 92 4.17 -37.11 14.41
C HIS A 92 4.22 -37.14 15.95
N SER A 93 4.96 -38.06 16.56
CA SER A 93 5.12 -38.13 18.03
C SER A 93 5.88 -36.94 18.61
N ALA A 94 6.77 -36.33 17.83
CA ALA A 94 7.57 -35.19 18.26
C ALA A 94 6.73 -33.89 18.28
N LEU A 95 5.64 -33.82 17.50
CA LEU A 95 4.74 -32.66 17.47
C LEU A 95 4.16 -32.27 18.83
N ALA A 96 3.95 -33.25 19.72
CA ALA A 96 3.43 -32.99 21.07
C ALA A 96 4.49 -32.41 22.03
N HIS A 97 5.77 -32.44 21.66
CA HIS A 97 6.89 -32.10 22.54
C HIS A 97 7.67 -30.88 22.03
N ILE A 98 7.10 -30.11 21.10
CA ILE A 98 7.75 -28.93 20.54
C ILE A 98 8.09 -27.96 21.67
N ASN A 99 9.38 -27.67 21.81
CA ASN A 99 9.86 -26.78 22.83
C ASN A 99 9.83 -25.33 22.33
N LEU A 100 8.67 -24.70 22.47
CA LEU A 100 8.44 -23.30 22.12
C LEU A 100 9.13 -22.31 23.06
N SER A 101 9.80 -22.76 24.13
CA SER A 101 10.50 -21.86 25.07
C SER A 101 11.71 -21.14 24.44
N LYS A 102 12.17 -21.60 23.27
CA LYS A 102 13.20 -20.91 22.48
C LYS A 102 12.65 -19.76 21.64
N ILE A 103 11.33 -19.70 21.45
CA ILE A 103 10.67 -18.64 20.71
C ILE A 103 10.44 -17.50 21.69
N ASP A 104 10.87 -16.30 21.29
CA ASP A 104 10.75 -15.11 22.12
C ASP A 104 9.28 -14.84 22.46
N ILE A 105 8.98 -14.83 23.76
CA ILE A 105 7.61 -14.82 24.33
C ILE A 105 6.95 -13.45 24.15
N GLU A 106 7.72 -12.41 23.81
CA GLU A 106 7.18 -11.08 23.55
C GLU A 106 6.35 -11.00 22.27
N ASN A 107 6.53 -11.94 21.33
CA ASN A 107 5.84 -11.92 20.06
C ASN A 107 4.61 -12.82 20.06
N GLU A 108 3.51 -12.30 19.54
CA GLU A 108 2.28 -13.05 19.38
C GLU A 108 2.33 -13.88 18.10
N PHE A 109 2.10 -15.19 18.21
CA PHE A 109 2.21 -16.11 17.08
C PHE A 109 1.24 -17.28 17.20
N LYS A 110 1.01 -17.93 16.06
CA LYS A 110 0.34 -19.23 16.01
C LYS A 110 1.03 -20.14 15.01
N LEU A 111 1.28 -21.37 15.43
CA LEU A 111 1.93 -22.41 14.63
C LEU A 111 0.99 -23.60 14.48
N VAL A 112 0.68 -23.97 13.25
CA VAL A 112 -0.25 -25.08 12.96
C VAL A 112 0.28 -25.92 11.81
N ILE A 113 0.07 -27.23 11.93
CA ILE A 113 0.25 -28.19 10.84
C ILE A 113 -1.14 -28.64 10.36
N ASN A 114 -1.38 -28.48 9.06
CA ASN A 114 -2.57 -29.01 8.40
C ASN A 114 -2.14 -30.18 7.53
N GLU A 115 -2.41 -31.42 7.95
CA GLU A 115 -2.21 -32.55 7.04
C GLU A 115 -3.27 -32.54 5.94
N LEU A 116 -2.93 -33.06 4.76
CA LEU A 116 -3.84 -33.17 3.62
C LEU A 116 -4.90 -34.29 3.80
N SER A 117 -5.22 -34.60 5.06
CA SER A 117 -6.31 -35.49 5.45
C SER A 117 -7.48 -34.65 5.99
N PRO A 118 -8.74 -35.07 5.81
CA PRO A 118 -9.90 -34.20 5.97
C PRO A 118 -10.13 -33.63 7.40
N GLU A 119 -9.40 -34.06 8.44
CA GLU A 119 -9.69 -33.64 9.83
C GLU A 119 -8.46 -33.41 10.75
N SER A 120 -7.23 -33.39 10.25
CA SER A 120 -6.03 -33.29 11.10
C SER A 120 -5.37 -31.92 11.01
N THR A 121 -5.95 -30.95 11.72
CA THR A 121 -5.28 -29.68 12.05
C THR A 121 -4.64 -29.81 13.43
N ILE A 122 -3.32 -29.74 13.50
CA ILE A 122 -2.55 -29.87 14.74
C ILE A 122 -2.00 -28.49 15.10
N VAL A 123 -2.50 -27.91 16.19
CA VAL A 123 -1.96 -26.67 16.75
C VAL A 123 -0.73 -27.01 17.57
N LEU A 124 0.42 -26.50 17.16
CA LEU A 124 1.70 -26.75 17.80
C LEU A 124 1.98 -25.76 18.93
N GLY A 125 1.55 -24.51 18.75
CA GLY A 125 1.81 -23.43 19.68
C GLY A 125 1.00 -22.20 19.37
N GLU A 126 0.60 -21.49 20.41
CA GLU A 126 -0.07 -20.19 20.32
C GLU A 126 0.42 -19.31 21.46
N ASN A 127 0.80 -18.08 21.15
CA ASN A 127 1.19 -17.05 22.11
C ASN A 127 0.53 -15.73 21.73
N GLY A 128 0.11 -14.97 22.75
CA GLY A 128 -0.65 -13.74 22.56
C GLY A 128 -2.16 -13.95 22.41
N SER A 129 -2.89 -12.85 22.26
CA SER A 129 -4.33 -12.87 22.05
C SER A 129 -4.64 -12.25 20.70
N TYR A 130 -5.44 -12.93 19.88
CA TYR A 130 -5.93 -12.42 18.61
C TYR A 130 -6.80 -11.17 18.82
N ILE A 131 -6.18 -10.00 18.91
CA ILE A 131 -6.85 -8.72 19.18
C ILE A 131 -6.88 -7.85 17.92
N GLU A 132 -5.87 -7.96 17.06
CA GLU A 132 -5.78 -7.28 15.77
C GLU A 132 -5.51 -8.32 14.67
N GLY A 133 -6.06 -8.11 13.47
CA GLY A 133 -6.09 -9.10 12.40
C GLY A 133 -4.71 -9.63 11.97
N GLU A 134 -4.72 -10.73 11.22
CA GLU A 134 -3.53 -11.36 10.60
C GLU A 134 -2.58 -10.32 9.98
N ARG A 135 -1.36 -10.19 10.52
CA ARG A 135 -0.34 -9.27 10.00
C ARG A 135 0.64 -9.96 9.06
N CYS A 136 1.04 -11.21 9.34
CA CYS A 136 1.81 -12.03 8.41
C CYS A 136 1.45 -13.52 8.50
N CYS A 137 1.45 -14.20 7.35
CA CYS A 137 1.22 -15.63 7.23
C CYS A 137 2.24 -16.26 6.29
N LEU A 138 3.01 -17.24 6.79
CA LEU A 138 3.95 -18.02 5.99
C LEU A 138 3.54 -19.49 6.01
N SER A 139 3.58 -20.14 4.85
CA SER A 139 3.24 -21.56 4.73
C SER A 139 4.29 -22.33 3.96
N MET A 140 4.63 -23.52 4.45
CA MET A 140 5.64 -24.40 3.86
C MET A 140 5.10 -25.83 3.75
N PRO A 141 5.30 -26.50 2.59
CA PRO A 141 4.97 -27.91 2.46
C PRO A 141 5.96 -28.77 3.26
N ILE A 142 5.43 -29.70 4.02
CA ILE A 142 6.19 -30.67 4.84
C ILE A 142 5.56 -32.05 4.70
N ASN A 143 6.28 -33.09 5.11
CA ASN A 143 5.73 -34.42 5.28
C ASN A 143 5.68 -34.79 6.77
N VAL A 144 4.59 -35.40 7.20
CA VAL A 144 4.42 -35.91 8.57
C VAL A 144 4.55 -37.43 8.53
N TYR A 145 5.52 -37.94 9.27
CA TYR A 145 5.76 -39.36 9.43
C TYR A 145 4.96 -39.89 10.62
N HIS A 146 4.00 -40.78 10.35
CA HIS A 146 3.21 -41.47 11.38
C HIS A 146 3.74 -42.87 11.66
N SER A 147 4.11 -43.59 10.59
CA SER A 147 4.64 -44.95 10.66
C SER A 147 5.37 -45.32 9.36
N PRO A 148 6.11 -46.45 9.28
CA PRO A 148 6.85 -46.83 8.08
C PRO A 148 6.01 -47.00 6.81
N LYS A 149 4.69 -47.11 6.94
CA LYS A 149 3.73 -47.24 5.82
C LYS A 149 2.82 -46.02 5.67
N ASP A 150 2.92 -45.03 6.56
CA ASP A 150 2.03 -43.88 6.61
C ASP A 150 2.85 -42.60 6.77
N VAL A 151 3.09 -41.94 5.63
CA VAL A 151 3.72 -40.63 5.52
C VAL A 151 2.75 -39.75 4.75
N ARG A 152 2.39 -38.60 5.34
CA ARG A 152 1.33 -37.74 4.82
C ARG A 152 1.88 -36.37 4.47
N PRO A 153 1.51 -35.80 3.31
CA PRO A 153 1.83 -34.42 3.03
C PRO A 153 1.02 -33.51 3.97
N ALA A 154 1.65 -32.46 4.44
CA ALA A 154 1.05 -31.45 5.30
C ALA A 154 1.57 -30.05 4.95
N LEU A 155 0.88 -29.05 5.46
CA LEU A 155 1.26 -27.65 5.37
C LEU A 155 1.55 -27.14 6.77
N LEU A 156 2.79 -26.74 7.00
CA LEU A 156 3.17 -25.97 8.17
C LEU A 156 2.78 -24.52 7.91
N ARG A 157 2.04 -23.91 8.83
CA ARG A 157 1.63 -22.52 8.78
C ARG A 157 2.06 -21.80 10.05
N VAL A 158 2.67 -20.65 9.84
CA VAL A 158 3.06 -19.70 10.87
C VAL A 158 2.23 -18.45 10.64
N TRP A 159 1.54 -17.99 11.69
CA TRP A 159 0.93 -16.67 11.73
C TRP A 159 1.61 -15.83 12.79
N THR A 160 1.77 -14.54 12.50
CA THR A 160 2.21 -13.53 13.46
C THR A 160 1.24 -12.35 13.43
N TRP A 161 1.08 -11.71 14.59
CA TRP A 161 0.24 -10.53 14.79
C TRP A 161 1.04 -9.44 15.51
#